data_AF-L9Z062-F1
#
_entry.id   AF-L9Z062-F1
#
_cell.length_a   1.000
_cell.length_b   1.000
_cell.length_c   1.000
_cell.angle_alpha   90.00
_cell.angle_beta   90.00
_cell.angle_gamma   90.00
#
_symmetry.space_group_name_H-M   'P 1'
#
loop_
_entity.id
_entity.type
_entity.pdbx_description
1 polymer ?
#
loop_
_entity_poly.entity_id
_entity_poly.type
_entity_poly.pdbx_seq_one_letter_code
_entity_poly.pdbx_strand_id
1 'polypeptide(L)'
;MRPRKDDESLVDVLDVLLRDGAILRADVIVSVAEVPLVGIKLTAAIAGMETMNEYGLFEDWDAHRRKAAAGRRLYYDSAPDSEHEGVTELGVGSARDDRPGRDETD
;
A
#
# COMPACT_ATOMS: atom_id res chain seq x y z
N MET A 1 -23.07 6.26 -28.24
CA MET A 1 -21.63 6.22 -27.88
C MET A 1 -21.56 5.62 -26.47
N ARG A 2 -21.00 4.41 -26.32
CA ARG A 2 -20.78 3.84 -24.98
C ARG A 2 -19.44 4.37 -24.47
N PRO A 3 -19.34 4.92 -23.25
CA PRO A 3 -18.04 5.28 -22.70
C PRO A 3 -17.22 3.99 -22.58
N ARG A 4 -16.12 3.91 -23.30
CA ARG A 4 -15.11 2.88 -23.09
C ARG A 4 -14.28 3.35 -21.90
N LYS A 5 -14.06 2.44 -20.95
CA LYS A 5 -13.16 2.65 -19.84
C LYS A 5 -11.76 2.42 -20.41
N ASP A 6 -11.13 3.48 -20.89
CA ASP A 6 -9.72 3.43 -21.23
C ASP A 6 -8.99 3.56 -19.90
N ASP A 7 -8.42 2.46 -19.39
CA ASP A 7 -7.83 2.40 -18.04
C ASP A 7 -6.74 3.46 -17.84
N GLU A 8 -6.08 3.88 -18.93
CA GLU A 8 -5.12 4.99 -18.98
C GLU A 8 -5.75 6.31 -18.50
N SER A 9 -6.99 6.60 -18.93
CA SER A 9 -7.71 7.82 -18.54
C SER A 9 -8.09 7.88 -17.06
N LEU A 10 -8.34 6.72 -16.43
CA LEU A 10 -8.68 6.67 -15.01
C LEU A 10 -7.45 6.95 -14.16
N VAL A 11 -6.30 6.41 -14.57
CA VAL A 11 -5.02 6.66 -13.92
C VAL A 11 -4.65 8.13 -14.01
N ASP A 12 -4.77 8.75 -15.20
CA ASP A 12 -4.51 10.18 -15.39
C ASP A 12 -5.38 11.06 -14.48
N VAL A 13 -6.68 10.72 -14.38
CA VAL A 13 -7.60 11.44 -13.49
C VAL A 13 -7.21 11.23 -12.03
N LEU A 14 -6.83 10.01 -11.64
CA LEU A 14 -6.39 9.72 -10.28
C LEU A 14 -5.12 10.51 -9.93
N ASP A 15 -4.17 10.60 -10.84
CA ASP A 15 -2.93 11.37 -10.64
C ASP A 15 -3.24 12.86 -10.36
N VAL A 16 -4.14 13.47 -11.15
CA VAL A 16 -4.57 14.85 -10.91
C VAL A 16 -5.31 14.98 -9.57
N LEU A 17 -6.20 14.06 -9.25
CA LEU A 17 -6.93 14.07 -7.98
C LEU A 17 -6.00 13.94 -6.77
N LEU A 18 -4.97 13.09 -6.85
CA LEU A 18 -4.02 12.91 -5.77
C LEU A 18 -3.07 14.10 -5.64
N ARG A 19 -2.72 14.76 -6.74
CA ARG A 19 -1.82 15.91 -6.73
C ARG A 19 -2.50 17.21 -6.30
N ASP A 20 -3.62 17.55 -6.94
CA ASP A 20 -4.27 18.87 -6.78
C ASP A 20 -5.46 18.81 -5.81
N GLY A 21 -6.02 17.63 -5.59
CA GLY A 21 -7.14 17.42 -4.70
C GLY A 21 -8.51 17.76 -5.29
N ALA A 22 -9.56 17.18 -4.71
CA ALA A 22 -10.94 17.47 -5.07
C ALA A 22 -11.91 17.29 -3.89
N ILE A 23 -13.04 18.00 -3.93
CA ILE A 23 -14.16 17.81 -3.00
C ILE A 23 -15.23 16.96 -3.68
N LEU A 24 -15.39 15.72 -3.24
CA LEU A 24 -16.45 14.81 -3.67
C LEU A 24 -17.68 15.00 -2.79
N ARG A 25 -18.82 15.33 -3.43
CA ARG A 25 -20.14 15.30 -2.79
C ARG A 25 -20.93 14.15 -3.38
N ALA A 26 -21.40 13.27 -2.52
CA ALA A 26 -22.15 12.09 -2.91
C ALA A 26 -23.30 11.84 -1.94
N ASP A 27 -24.30 11.13 -2.39
CA ASP A 27 -25.43 10.66 -1.60
C ASP A 27 -25.53 9.14 -1.69
N VAL A 28 -25.79 8.51 -0.55
CA VAL A 28 -25.96 7.05 -0.44
C VAL A 28 -27.33 6.79 0.15
N ILE A 29 -28.11 5.92 -0.50
CA ILE A 29 -29.40 5.48 -0.02
C ILE A 29 -29.29 3.99 0.34
N VAL A 30 -29.63 3.66 1.58
CA VAL A 30 -29.72 2.29 2.07
C VAL A 30 -31.18 1.87 2.10
N SER A 31 -31.49 0.81 1.36
CA SER A 31 -32.83 0.27 1.20
C SER A 31 -32.92 -1.16 1.73
N VAL A 32 -34.10 -1.54 2.22
CA VAL A 32 -34.41 -2.92 2.63
C VAL A 32 -35.73 -3.31 1.98
N ALA A 33 -35.76 -4.46 1.31
CA ALA A 33 -36.94 -4.95 0.58
C ALA A 33 -37.54 -3.86 -0.34
N GLU A 34 -36.68 -3.18 -1.11
CA GLU A 34 -37.06 -2.10 -2.05
C GLU A 34 -37.60 -0.82 -1.39
N VAL A 35 -37.65 -0.75 -0.06
CA VAL A 35 -38.04 0.46 0.68
C VAL A 35 -36.78 1.24 1.10
N PRO A 36 -36.63 2.52 0.71
CA PRO A 36 -35.51 3.35 1.16
C PRO A 36 -35.69 3.72 2.63
N LEU A 37 -34.70 3.39 3.47
CA LEU A 37 -34.77 3.62 4.92
C LEU A 37 -33.85 4.73 5.39
N VAL A 38 -32.63 4.80 4.84
CA VAL A 38 -31.61 5.75 5.30
C VAL A 38 -31.00 6.45 4.09
N GLY A 39 -31.01 7.78 4.11
CA GLY A 39 -30.25 8.62 3.19
C GLY A 39 -29.05 9.24 3.90
N ILE A 40 -27.86 9.09 3.32
CA ILE A 40 -26.59 9.61 3.85
C ILE A 40 -26.02 10.60 2.84
N LYS A 41 -25.77 11.84 3.26
CA LYS A 41 -25.05 12.84 2.47
C LYS A 41 -23.58 12.83 2.86
N LEU A 42 -22.73 12.50 1.90
CA LEU A 42 -21.28 12.41 2.05
C LEU A 42 -20.62 13.64 1.42
N THR A 43 -19.63 14.18 2.12
CA THR A 43 -18.69 15.16 1.56
C THR A 43 -17.30 14.71 1.97
N ALA A 44 -16.45 14.46 0.98
CA ALA A 44 -15.08 13.99 1.19
C ALA A 44 -14.11 14.89 0.44
N ALA A 45 -13.02 15.28 1.10
CA ALA A 45 -11.84 15.78 0.41
C ALA A 45 -10.98 14.58 0.01
N ILE A 46 -10.61 14.49 -1.26
CA ILE A 46 -9.78 13.43 -1.81
C ILE A 46 -8.52 14.10 -2.36
N ALA A 47 -7.37 13.71 -1.83
CA ALA A 47 -6.05 14.14 -2.29
C ALA A 47 -5.00 13.14 -1.77
N GLY A 48 -3.76 13.27 -2.24
CA GLY A 48 -2.62 12.56 -1.67
C GLY A 48 -2.38 12.99 -0.22
N MET A 49 -1.75 12.12 0.57
CA MET A 49 -1.48 12.41 1.99
C MET A 49 -0.62 13.66 2.18
N GLU A 50 0.38 13.86 1.31
CA GLU A 50 1.24 15.05 1.32
C GLU A 50 0.42 16.31 1.06
N THR A 51 -0.33 16.35 -0.05
CA THR A 51 -1.25 17.44 -0.40
C THR A 51 -2.28 17.73 0.71
N MET A 52 -2.84 16.69 1.33
CA MET A 52 -3.81 16.87 2.42
C MET A 52 -3.19 17.49 3.68
N ASN A 53 -1.92 17.20 3.97
CA ASN A 53 -1.18 17.85 5.04
C ASN A 53 -0.83 19.29 4.65
N GLU A 54 -0.42 19.55 3.42
CA GLU A 54 -0.18 20.92 2.91
C GLU A 54 -1.42 21.80 3.01
N TYR A 55 -2.61 21.23 2.82
CA TYR A 55 -3.89 21.91 3.02
C TYR A 55 -4.38 21.94 4.49
N GLY A 56 -3.61 21.42 5.45
CA GLY A 56 -3.92 21.45 6.87
C GLY A 56 -5.08 20.52 7.29
N LEU A 57 -5.51 19.59 6.42
CA LEU A 57 -6.66 18.71 6.68
C LEU A 57 -6.31 17.49 7.55
N PHE A 58 -5.05 17.04 7.52
CA PHE A 58 -4.62 15.79 8.16
C PHE A 58 -3.41 15.92 9.10
N GLU A 59 -2.99 17.14 9.47
CA GLU A 59 -1.82 17.37 10.35
C GLU A 59 -1.92 16.63 11.70
N ASP A 60 -3.07 16.72 12.38
CA ASP A 60 -3.30 16.03 13.65
C ASP A 60 -3.36 14.51 13.48
N TRP A 61 -3.97 14.02 12.39
CA TRP A 61 -4.07 12.60 12.12
C TRP A 61 -2.71 11.97 11.76
N ASP A 62 -1.90 12.68 10.98
CA ASP A 62 -0.54 12.25 10.63
C ASP A 62 0.36 12.16 11.87
N ALA A 63 0.27 13.14 12.78
CA ALA A 63 1.02 13.13 14.04
C ALA A 63 0.66 11.93 14.93
N HIS A 64 -0.63 11.58 15.03
CA HIS A 64 -1.08 10.41 15.77
C HIS A 64 -0.64 9.09 15.11
N ARG A 65 -0.64 9.01 13.78
CA ARG A 65 -0.26 7.80 13.04
C ARG A 65 1.26 7.58 13.04
N ARG A 66 2.06 8.63 12.98
CA ARG A 66 3.53 8.55 13.13
C ARG A 66 3.93 8.08 14.53
N LYS A 67 3.24 8.51 15.59
CA LYS A 67 3.44 7.98 16.95
C LYS A 67 3.13 6.48 17.04
N ALA A 68 2.05 6.03 16.39
CA ALA A 68 1.68 4.61 16.34
C ALA A 68 2.64 3.75 15.48
N ALA A 69 3.30 4.33 14.47
CA ALA A 69 4.33 3.66 13.68
C ALA A 69 5.69 3.62 14.40
N ALA A 70 6.07 4.70 15.07
CA ALA A 70 7.31 4.79 15.84
C ALA A 70 7.33 3.84 17.05
N GLY A 71 6.18 3.67 17.73
CA GLY A 71 6.05 2.70 18.81
C GLY A 71 6.28 1.24 18.38
N ARG A 72 6.12 0.93 17.09
CA ARG A 72 6.34 -0.42 16.55
C ARG A 72 7.81 -0.76 16.34
N ARG A 73 8.68 0.24 16.12
CA ARG A 73 10.14 0.02 15.99
C ARG A 73 10.80 -0.24 17.34
N LEU A 74 10.35 0.42 18.40
CA LEU A 74 10.91 0.26 19.74
C LEU A 74 10.61 -1.13 20.34
N TYR A 75 9.60 -1.83 19.84
CA TYR A 75 9.25 -3.17 20.31
C TYR A 75 10.10 -4.29 19.68
N TYR A 76 10.70 -4.08 18.51
CA TYR A 76 11.59 -5.06 17.87
C TYR A 76 13.02 -4.98 18.41
N ASP A 77 13.47 -3.79 18.81
CA ASP A 77 14.78 -3.55 19.41
C ASP A 77 14.89 -4.01 20.89
N SER A 78 13.77 -4.48 21.46
CA SER A 78 13.68 -4.96 22.85
C SER A 78 13.50 -6.47 22.97
N ALA A 79 13.62 -7.24 21.88
CA ALA A 79 13.68 -8.68 21.99
C ALA A 79 15.00 -9.04 22.71
N PRO A 80 14.97 -9.68 23.90
CA PRO A 80 16.19 -10.13 24.53
C PRO A 80 16.84 -11.17 23.62
N ASP A 81 18.16 -11.04 23.43
CA ASP A 81 18.99 -12.03 22.76
C ASP A 81 18.74 -13.42 23.38
N SER A 82 17.86 -14.20 22.77
CA SER A 82 17.78 -15.63 23.05
C SER A 82 18.94 -16.26 22.29
N GLU A 83 20.01 -16.50 23.02
CA GLU A 83 21.19 -17.25 22.60
C GLU A 83 20.78 -18.54 21.89
N HIS A 84 20.89 -18.54 20.56
CA HIS A 84 20.93 -19.76 19.78
C HIS A 84 22.36 -19.97 19.33
N GLU A 85 23.16 -20.60 20.21
CA GLU A 85 24.37 -21.30 19.80
C GLU A 85 23.96 -22.35 18.76
N GLY A 86 24.23 -22.03 17.50
CA GLY A 86 24.05 -22.93 16.37
C GLY A 86 24.94 -24.14 16.54
N VAL A 87 24.30 -25.28 16.79
CA VAL A 87 24.83 -26.61 16.54
C VAL A 87 25.36 -26.63 15.11
N THR A 88 26.68 -26.67 14.98
CA THR A 88 27.39 -26.83 13.71
C THR A 88 27.04 -28.16 13.06
N GLU A 89 27.09 -28.15 11.73
CA GLU A 89 27.31 -29.33 10.88
C GLU A 89 26.07 -30.16 10.52
N LEU A 90 25.40 -29.76 9.43
CA LEU A 90 24.89 -30.72 8.44
C LEU A 90 25.08 -30.11 7.05
N GLY A 91 26.09 -30.61 6.34
CA GLY A 91 26.47 -30.18 5.02
C GLY A 91 25.39 -30.45 3.98
N VAL A 92 25.13 -29.45 3.13
CA VAL A 92 24.37 -29.62 1.89
C VAL A 92 25.32 -29.33 0.73
N GLY A 93 25.65 -30.39 0.00
CA GLY A 93 26.59 -30.38 -1.12
C GLY A 93 26.11 -29.51 -2.28
N SER A 94 27.00 -28.67 -2.78
CA SER A 94 26.84 -27.95 -4.04
C SER A 94 26.81 -28.95 -5.20
N ALA A 95 25.66 -29.02 -5.86
CA ALA A 95 25.44 -29.86 -7.04
C ALA A 95 26.24 -29.36 -8.24
N ARG A 96 26.81 -30.33 -8.96
CA ARG A 96 27.52 -30.22 -10.24
C ARG A 96 26.60 -29.61 -11.31
N ASP A 97 27.11 -28.67 -12.08
CA ASP A 97 26.54 -28.31 -13.39
C ASP A 97 27.42 -28.95 -14.47
N ASP A 98 26.93 -30.04 -15.04
CA ASP A 98 27.48 -30.72 -16.21
C ASP A 98 27.18 -29.87 -17.45
N ARG A 99 28.22 -29.40 -18.15
CA ARG A 99 28.08 -28.97 -19.56
C ARG A 99 28.94 -29.83 -20.46
N PRO A 100 28.38 -30.42 -21.54
CA PRO A 100 29.12 -31.31 -22.41
C PRO A 100 29.95 -30.54 -23.44
N GLY A 101 31.21 -30.95 -23.58
CA GLY A 101 31.81 -31.36 -24.85
C GLY A 101 32.16 -30.31 -25.94
N ARG A 102 33.47 -30.05 -26.03
CA ARG A 102 34.37 -29.98 -27.22
C ARG A 102 34.00 -29.16 -28.48
N ASP A 103 34.94 -28.30 -28.86
CA ASP A 103 35.78 -28.37 -30.08
C ASP A 103 37.01 -27.47 -29.82
N GLU A 104 38.25 -27.98 -29.74
CA GLU A 104 39.23 -28.29 -30.81
C GLU A 104 39.82 -27.06 -31.54
N THR A 105 41.16 -27.10 -31.69
CA THR A 105 42.11 -26.22 -32.43
C THR A 105 42.55 -24.92 -31.75
N ASP A 106 43.83 -24.54 -31.66
CA ASP A 106 45.15 -25.01 -32.13
C ASP A 106 46.20 -24.46 -31.13
#